data_AF-A0A258N6L2-F1
#
_entry.id   AF-A0A258N6L2-F1
#
_cell.length_a   1.000
_cell.length_b   1.000
_cell.length_c   1.000
_cell.angle_alpha   90.00
_cell.angle_beta   90.00
_cell.angle_gamma   90.00
#
_symmetry.space_group_name_H-M   'P 1'
#
loop_
_entity.id
_entity.type
_entity.pdbx_description
1 polymer ?
#
loop_
_entity_poly.entity_id
_entity_poly.type
_entity_poly.pdbx_seq_one_letter_code
_entity_poly.pdbx_strand_id
1 'polypeptide(L)'
;MRPIPATPKDIGDGEDRPVDLQSPEVPPAIRAKVLATAQPGDQLWRCPRLAAPRGALGLLGVGQRDAVIEWWLLDVGGEPIEAFWEV
;
A
#
# COMPACT_ATOMS: atom_id res chain seq x y z
N MET A 1 4.08 14.59 4.39
CA MET A 1 3.89 14.00 3.04
C MET A 1 2.52 13.36 3.00
N ARG A 2 1.76 13.48 1.90
CA ARG A 2 0.39 12.94 1.79
C ARG A 2 0.42 11.77 0.80
N PRO A 3 -0.23 10.63 1.11
CA PRO A 3 -0.31 9.54 0.16
C PRO A 3 -1.01 9.96 -1.14
N ILE A 4 -0.51 9.46 -2.28
CA ILE A 4 -1.17 9.65 -3.58
C ILE A 4 -2.48 8.82 -3.60
N PRO A 5 -3.63 9.43 -3.95
CA PRO A 5 -4.88 8.68 -4.12
C PRO A 5 -4.76 7.64 -5.24
N ALA A 6 -5.17 6.41 -4.96
CA ALA A 6 -5.30 5.35 -5.94
C ALA A 6 -6.51 5.58 -6.83
N THR A 7 -6.36 5.38 -8.14
CA THR A 7 -7.47 5.37 -9.09
C THR A 7 -8.23 4.04 -9.02
N PRO A 8 -9.47 3.94 -9.53
CA PRO A 8 -10.19 2.66 -9.61
C PRO A 8 -9.42 1.57 -10.36
N LYS A 9 -8.64 1.97 -11.38
CA LYS A 9 -7.76 1.06 -12.12
C LYS A 9 -6.64 0.53 -11.22
N ASP A 10 -6.06 1.40 -10.40
CA ASP A 10 -5.03 0.99 -9.46
C ASP A 10 -5.63 -0.02 -8.49
N ILE A 11 -6.75 0.29 -7.83
CA ILE A 11 -7.43 -0.61 -6.87
C ILE A 11 -7.65 -2.02 -7.44
N GLY A 12 -8.15 -2.12 -8.68
CA GLY A 12 -8.43 -3.39 -9.33
C GLY A 12 -9.58 -4.13 -8.66
N ASP A 13 -9.37 -5.38 -8.30
CA ASP A 13 -10.28 -6.20 -7.48
C ASP A 13 -10.33 -5.79 -6.01
N GLY A 14 -9.37 -4.96 -5.56
CA GLY A 14 -9.26 -4.53 -4.18
C GLY A 14 -8.71 -5.58 -3.23
N GLU A 15 -8.24 -6.73 -3.75
CA GLU A 15 -7.71 -7.81 -2.93
C GLU A 15 -6.24 -7.57 -2.55
N ASP A 16 -5.91 -8.01 -1.33
CA ASP A 16 -4.55 -8.07 -0.85
C ASP A 16 -3.85 -9.26 -1.50
N ARG A 17 -2.71 -9.01 -2.11
CA ARG A 17 -1.94 -10.08 -2.76
C ARG A 17 -0.45 -9.89 -2.63
N PRO A 18 0.32 -11.00 -2.60
CA PRO A 18 1.76 -10.93 -2.77
C PRO A 18 2.09 -10.39 -4.17
N VAL A 19 3.10 -9.55 -4.25
CA VAL A 19 3.60 -8.97 -5.50
C VAL A 19 5.11 -9.17 -5.57
N ASP A 20 5.60 -9.55 -6.75
CA ASP A 20 7.03 -9.59 -7.02
C ASP A 20 7.61 -8.17 -6.98
N LEU A 21 8.67 -7.96 -6.19
CA LEU A 21 9.32 -6.65 -6.03
C LEU A 21 9.80 -6.04 -7.36
N GLN A 22 10.12 -6.88 -8.35
CA GLN A 22 10.55 -6.46 -9.67
C GLN A 22 9.40 -6.17 -10.63
N SER A 23 8.16 -6.56 -10.29
CA SER A 23 6.96 -6.31 -11.08
C SER A 23 6.84 -4.82 -11.45
N PRO A 24 6.47 -4.49 -12.70
CA PRO A 24 6.28 -3.10 -13.11
C PRO A 24 5.13 -2.40 -12.37
N GLU A 25 4.27 -3.14 -11.67
CA GLU A 25 3.22 -2.56 -10.82
C GLU A 25 3.78 -1.91 -9.55
N VAL A 26 5.00 -2.28 -9.12
CA VAL A 26 5.65 -1.69 -7.93
C VAL A 26 6.31 -0.36 -8.31
N PRO A 27 5.87 0.77 -7.74
CA PRO A 27 6.43 2.07 -8.06
C PRO A 27 7.93 2.15 -7.73
N PRO A 28 8.75 2.86 -8.54
CA PRO A 28 10.19 2.91 -8.33
C PRO A 28 10.60 3.40 -6.93
N ALA A 29 9.88 4.38 -6.38
CA ALA A 29 10.16 4.91 -5.04
C ALA A 29 9.86 3.88 -3.93
N ILE A 30 8.82 3.07 -4.09
CA ILE A 30 8.50 1.98 -3.16
C ILE A 30 9.54 0.88 -3.28
N ARG A 31 9.88 0.49 -4.51
CA ARG A 31 10.91 -0.51 -4.77
C ARG A 31 12.24 -0.14 -4.11
N ALA A 32 12.67 1.12 -4.22
CA ALA A 32 13.90 1.59 -3.60
C ALA A 32 13.86 1.48 -2.06
N LYS A 33 12.73 1.82 -1.43
CA LYS A 33 12.56 1.68 0.03
C LYS A 33 12.55 0.22 0.45
N VAL A 34 11.79 -0.63 -0.25
CA VAL A 34 11.73 -2.07 0.06
C VAL A 34 13.09 -2.71 -0.12
N LEU A 35 13.85 -2.41 -1.18
CA LEU A 35 15.21 -2.92 -1.37
C LEU A 35 16.20 -2.48 -0.29
N ALA A 36 15.96 -1.34 0.37
CA ALA A 36 16.79 -0.88 1.47
C ALA A 36 16.51 -1.59 2.80
N THR A 37 15.31 -2.15 2.96
CA THR A 37 14.86 -2.80 4.21
C THR A 37 14.81 -4.34 4.11
N ALA A 38 14.42 -4.88 2.96
CA ALA A 38 14.08 -6.29 2.79
C ALA A 38 15.28 -7.23 2.93
N GLN A 39 15.02 -8.37 3.54
CA GLN A 39 15.93 -9.50 3.66
C GLN A 39 15.50 -10.66 2.74
N PRO A 40 16.40 -11.61 2.44
CA PRO A 40 16.02 -12.81 1.70
C PRO A 40 14.91 -13.59 2.41
N GLY A 41 13.80 -13.81 1.72
CA GLY A 41 12.63 -14.53 2.24
C GLY A 41 11.46 -13.61 2.60
N ASP A 42 11.68 -12.30 2.68
CA ASP A 42 10.59 -11.34 2.87
C ASP A 42 9.71 -11.24 1.63
N GLN A 43 8.42 -11.03 1.84
CA GLN A 43 7.42 -10.94 0.78
C GLN A 43 6.78 -9.56 0.77
N LEU A 44 6.82 -8.89 -0.39
CA LEU A 44 6.05 -7.67 -0.60
C LEU A 44 4.60 -8.00 -0.94
N TRP A 45 3.68 -7.28 -0.31
CA TRP A 45 2.25 -7.35 -0.56
C TRP A 45 1.72 -6.00 -1.01
N ARG A 46 0.76 -6.07 -1.92
CA ARG A 46 0.00 -4.93 -2.39
C ARG A 46 -1.36 -4.95 -1.70
N CYS A 47 -1.65 -3.88 -0.97
CA CYS A 47 -2.80 -3.79 -0.08
C CYS A 47 -3.63 -2.53 -0.41
N PRO A 48 -4.66 -2.63 -1.26
CA PRO A 48 -5.59 -1.53 -1.48
C PRO A 48 -6.36 -1.23 -0.18
N ARG A 49 -6.35 0.03 0.27
CA ARG A 49 -7.02 0.46 1.51
C ARG A 49 -7.85 1.70 1.27
N LEU A 50 -8.96 1.82 1.97
CA LEU A 50 -9.68 3.09 2.06
C LEU A 50 -8.92 4.00 3.03
N ALA A 51 -8.49 5.17 2.57
CA ALA A 51 -7.90 6.18 3.43
C ALA A 51 -8.90 6.61 4.52
N ALA A 52 -8.35 7.20 5.59
CA ALA A 52 -9.15 7.76 6.67
C ALA A 52 -10.19 8.76 6.11
N PRO A 53 -11.42 8.78 6.67
CA PRO A 53 -12.46 9.71 6.26
C PRO A 53 -11.97 11.16 6.33
N ARG A 54 -12.38 12.01 5.37
CA ARG A 54 -11.96 13.42 5.31
C ARG A 54 -13.04 14.38 5.81
N GLY A 55 -12.59 15.53 6.32
CA GLY A 55 -13.44 16.67 6.69
C GLY A 55 -14.27 16.47 7.98
N ALA A 56 -15.02 17.50 8.38
CA ALA A 56 -15.85 17.45 9.59
C ALA A 56 -16.91 16.32 9.56
N LEU A 57 -17.36 15.92 8.37
CA LEU A 57 -18.27 14.79 8.16
C LEU A 57 -17.56 13.43 8.27
N GLY A 58 -16.25 13.37 8.05
CA GLY A 58 -15.44 12.16 8.21
C GLY A 58 -15.40 11.63 9.65
N LEU A 59 -15.55 12.51 10.64
CA LEU A 59 -15.70 12.13 12.06
C LEU A 59 -16.99 11.36 12.34
N LEU A 60 -18.01 11.52 11.49
CA LEU A 60 -19.27 10.79 11.55
C LEU A 60 -19.27 9.53 10.66
N GLY A 61 -18.13 9.19 10.04
CA GLY A 61 -18.02 8.08 9.09
C GLY A 61 -18.63 8.37 7.71
N VAL A 62 -18.99 9.62 7.42
CA VAL A 62 -19.68 10.01 6.18
C VAL A 62 -18.78 10.93 5.35
N GLY A 63 -18.36 10.50 4.16
CA GLY A 63 -17.54 11.32 3.25
C GLY A 63 -16.80 10.49 2.21
N GLN A 64 -16.40 11.11 1.09
CA GLN A 64 -15.56 10.45 0.09
C GLN A 64 -14.23 10.03 0.72
N ARG A 65 -13.96 8.73 0.68
CA ARG A 65 -12.68 8.14 1.07
C ARG A 65 -11.89 7.93 -0.21
N ASP A 66 -10.71 8.52 -0.31
CA ASP A 66 -9.78 8.10 -1.34
C ASP A 66 -9.29 6.71 -0.99
N ALA A 67 -9.14 5.84 -1.97
CA ALA A 67 -8.35 4.65 -1.77
C ALA A 67 -6.87 5.00 -1.89
N VAL A 68 -6.02 4.25 -1.21
CA VAL A 68 -4.56 4.29 -1.33
C VAL A 68 -4.05 2.88 -1.52
N ILE A 69 -2.91 2.73 -2.18
CA ILE A 69 -2.21 1.45 -2.22
C ILE A 69 -1.13 1.48 -1.15
N GLU A 70 -1.32 0.67 -0.12
CA GLU A 70 -0.26 0.38 0.85
C GLU A 70 0.54 -0.83 0.35
N TRP A 71 1.84 -0.77 0.59
CA TRP A 71 2.78 -1.82 0.20
C TRP A 71 3.37 -2.40 1.48
N TRP A 72 2.95 -3.61 1.85
CA TRP A 72 3.32 -4.22 3.12
C TRP A 72 4.48 -5.19 2.88
N LEU A 73 5.61 -4.95 3.52
CA LEU A 73 6.69 -5.92 3.57
C LEU A 73 6.45 -6.83 4.77
N LEU A 74 6.28 -8.12 4.51
CA LEU A 74 6.11 -9.14 5.53
C LEU A 74 7.33 -10.05 5.57
N ASP A 75 7.66 -10.55 6.76
CA ASP A 75 8.72 -11.53 6.92
C ASP A 75 8.30 -12.93 6.45
N VAL A 76 9.21 -13.89 6.58
CA VAL A 76 8.97 -15.32 6.26
C VAL A 76 7.83 -15.96 7.06
N GLY A 77 7.48 -15.42 8.23
CA GLY A 77 6.36 -15.85 9.06
C GLY A 77 5.03 -15.20 8.67
N GLY A 78 5.04 -14.22 7.77
CA GLY A 78 3.88 -13.42 7.43
C GLY A 78 3.58 -12.33 8.45
N GLU A 79 4.54 -11.94 9.30
CA GLU A 79 4.41 -10.79 10.19
C GLU A 79 4.81 -9.49 9.48
N PRO A 80 4.04 -8.41 9.62
CA PRO A 80 4.35 -7.15 8.95
C PRO A 80 5.61 -6.50 9.54
N ILE A 81 6.61 -6.29 8.69
CA ILE A 81 7.85 -5.57 9.02
C ILE A 81 7.63 -4.07 8.87
N GLU A 82 7.18 -3.62 7.70
CA GLU A 82 6.99 -2.19 7.38
C GLU A 82 5.91 -2.01 6.30
N ALA A 83 5.21 -0.87 6.36
CA ALA A 83 4.25 -0.46 5.34
C ALA A 83 4.75 0.80 4.62
N PHE A 84 4.69 0.78 3.29
CA PHE A 84 5.08 1.89 2.42
C PHE A 84 3.88 2.41 1.62
N TRP A 85 3.94 3.68 1.22
CA TRP A 85 2.96 4.31 0.32
C TRP A 85 3.63 5.38 -0.53
N GLU A 86 3.07 5.64 -1.71
CA GLU A 86 3.53 6.71 -2.59
C GLU A 86 3.10 8.07 -2.04
N VAL A 87 3.97 9.07 -2.15
CA VAL A 87 3.79 10.43 -1.58
C VAL A 87 4.13 11.51 -2.58
#